data_AF-A0A142VX61-F1
#
_entry.id   AF-A0A142VX61-F1
#
_cell.length_a   1.000
_cell.length_b   1.000
_cell.length_c   1.000
_cell.angle_alpha   90.00
_cell.angle_beta   90.00
_cell.angle_gamma   90.00
#
_symmetry.space_group_name_H-M   'P 1'
#
loop_
_entity.id
_entity.type
_entity.pdbx_description
1 polymer ?
#
loop_
_entity_poly.entity_id
_entity_poly.type
_entity_poly.pdbx_seq_one_letter_code
_entity_poly.pdbx_strand_id
1 'polypeptide(L)'
;MTRVMDWKPFLGRIFLTLCAAILFDFMSPAAHAEGGCPDGFFPIGGGTGGWQGCAPNPGYDDGGGEEEPQQPTRSAYDNYYAAAWHRDSSWAWLVTGYSNRTRADRAALAACNAAMGSGCTTAAGGANGALVISRGVEGDLYAVSEVDKGKAEKAMAKYCRDENDECEEIQWATAPALIAPSGQNISESPRIYGPVNDPHRRYGALAWPDAGAEGTPPREVWIVGGRPLPDKAAFDVVALCQADSGKTCSVTLAGSDVYIALTMGGGVMGGAASASSATAAQKRALDFCRKRHKRCSEAGFFDLVTEQAVRYDPDAFGKPWFTAQSWTKSGKAPWRNSVWSVSGAKDFDSAKKAALAACRAEAKDECEAVSWSSNSKVALSVDAGGGPHVTWTAWPNDLEKAVAKDCAAQSLECRIVAKIDSRLPSTGRTDVK
;
A
#
# COMPACT_ATOMS: atom_id res chain seq x y z
N MET A 1 -4.05 37.97 -5.23
CA MET A 1 -4.36 37.90 -6.67
C MET A 1 -4.62 36.45 -7.02
N THR A 2 -5.88 36.07 -6.89
CA THR A 2 -6.45 34.73 -7.09
C THR A 2 -6.90 34.62 -8.53
N ARG A 3 -6.33 33.68 -9.30
CA ARG A 3 -6.87 33.31 -10.63
C ARG A 3 -7.73 32.07 -10.47
N VAL A 4 -9.02 32.28 -10.62
CA VAL A 4 -10.04 31.25 -10.81
C VAL A 4 -9.98 30.84 -12.28
N MET A 5 -9.70 29.57 -12.58
CA MET A 5 -9.83 29.02 -13.94
C MET A 5 -11.25 28.47 -14.09
N ASP A 6 -11.97 29.13 -14.98
CA ASP A 6 -13.32 28.83 -15.44
C ASP A 6 -13.26 27.72 -16.49
N TRP A 7 -14.04 26.65 -16.33
CA TRP A 7 -14.02 25.49 -17.24
C TRP A 7 -15.43 24.98 -17.48
N LYS A 8 -16.00 25.32 -18.64
CA LYS A 8 -17.01 24.57 -19.43
C LYS A 8 -17.43 25.41 -20.66
N PRO A 9 -18.06 24.83 -21.71
CA PRO A 9 -18.32 23.41 -21.96
C PRO A 9 -17.90 22.93 -23.37
N PHE A 10 -17.36 21.71 -23.46
CA PHE A 10 -17.27 20.94 -24.70
C PHE A 10 -18.15 19.68 -24.53
N LEU A 11 -19.46 19.83 -24.73
CA LEU A 11 -20.41 18.72 -24.87
C LEU A 11 -21.44 19.11 -25.92
N GLY A 12 -20.99 19.12 -27.17
CA GLY A 12 -21.84 19.25 -28.34
C GLY A 12 -21.67 18.02 -29.22
N ARG A 13 -22.80 17.41 -29.60
CA ARG A 13 -22.96 16.41 -30.68
C ARG A 13 -22.66 14.94 -30.38
N ILE A 14 -23.31 14.34 -29.37
CA ILE A 14 -23.71 12.91 -29.41
C ILE A 14 -25.06 12.74 -28.68
N PHE A 15 -26.10 13.43 -29.12
CA PHE A 15 -27.47 13.27 -28.58
C PHE A 15 -28.48 13.55 -29.68
N LEU A 16 -28.43 12.78 -30.78
CA LEU A 16 -29.40 12.93 -31.87
C LEU A 16 -29.48 11.68 -32.77
N THR A 17 -29.46 10.48 -32.17
CA THR A 17 -29.68 9.23 -32.94
C THR A 17 -30.13 8.04 -32.10
N LEU A 18 -30.90 8.25 -31.02
CA LEU A 18 -31.47 7.14 -30.23
C LEU A 18 -32.81 7.53 -29.54
N CYS A 19 -33.56 8.47 -30.12
CA CYS A 19 -34.91 8.86 -29.66
C CYS A 19 -36.02 8.52 -30.68
N ALA A 20 -35.76 7.64 -31.66
CA ALA A 20 -36.72 7.33 -32.74
C ALA A 20 -37.19 5.86 -32.75
N ALA A 21 -36.97 5.08 -31.69
CA ALA A 21 -37.33 3.66 -31.64
C ALA A 21 -37.95 3.20 -30.30
N ILE A 22 -38.61 4.10 -29.55
CA ILE A 22 -39.36 3.76 -28.31
C ILE A 22 -40.69 4.53 -28.29
N LEU A 23 -41.52 4.37 -29.33
CA LEU A 23 -42.88 4.94 -29.38
C LEU A 23 -43.89 4.01 -30.08
N PHE A 24 -43.70 2.68 -30.02
CA PHE A 24 -44.61 1.73 -30.70
C PHE A 24 -44.86 0.41 -29.95
N ASP A 25 -44.96 0.41 -28.62
CA ASP A 25 -45.31 -0.80 -27.83
C ASP A 25 -46.34 -0.57 -26.71
N PHE A 26 -47.27 0.35 -26.90
CA PHE A 26 -48.43 0.51 -26.01
C PHE A 26 -49.72 0.49 -26.81
N MET A 27 -50.12 -0.68 -27.33
CA MET A 27 -51.54 -1.05 -27.55
C MET A 27 -51.63 -2.57 -27.74
N SER A 28 -51.65 -3.35 -26.64
CA SER A 28 -52.35 -4.63 -26.67
C SER A 28 -53.83 -4.36 -26.40
N PRO A 29 -54.76 -4.65 -27.33
CA PRO A 29 -56.15 -4.70 -26.97
C PRO A 29 -56.33 -5.86 -25.99
N ALA A 30 -56.86 -5.57 -24.80
CA ALA A 30 -57.50 -6.60 -23.99
C ALA A 30 -58.61 -7.19 -24.86
N ALA A 31 -58.36 -8.38 -25.42
CA ALA A 31 -59.43 -9.22 -25.92
C ALA A 31 -60.23 -9.67 -24.70
N HIS A 32 -61.22 -8.86 -24.31
CA HIS A 32 -62.30 -9.34 -23.47
C HIS A 32 -63.06 -10.37 -24.31
N ALA A 33 -62.84 -11.65 -24.02
CA ALA A 33 -63.83 -12.66 -24.32
C ALA A 33 -65.04 -12.39 -23.41
N GLU A 34 -65.86 -11.39 -23.76
CA GLU A 34 -67.17 -11.13 -23.15
C GLU A 34 -68.12 -12.27 -23.54
N GLY A 35 -67.97 -13.43 -22.91
CA GLY A 35 -69.14 -14.21 -22.56
C GLY A 35 -69.74 -13.51 -21.34
N GLY A 36 -70.82 -12.73 -21.52
CA GLY A 36 -71.41 -11.84 -20.50
C GLY A 36 -72.03 -12.53 -19.26
N CYS A 37 -71.32 -13.47 -18.66
CA CYS A 37 -71.71 -14.20 -17.46
C CYS A 37 -70.84 -13.77 -16.27
N PRO A 38 -71.42 -13.61 -15.06
CA PRO A 38 -70.67 -13.30 -13.85
C PRO A 38 -69.64 -14.39 -13.51
N ASP A 39 -68.62 -14.05 -12.70
CA ASP A 39 -67.63 -15.00 -12.20
C ASP A 39 -68.32 -16.23 -11.58
N GLY A 40 -67.86 -17.43 -11.98
CA GLY A 40 -68.45 -18.70 -11.58
C GLY A 40 -69.54 -19.24 -12.49
N PHE A 41 -69.83 -18.59 -13.62
CA PHE A 41 -70.81 -19.05 -14.61
C PHE A 41 -70.22 -19.08 -16.02
N PHE A 42 -70.66 -20.01 -16.86
CA PHE A 42 -70.28 -20.10 -18.27
C PHE A 42 -71.50 -19.88 -19.19
N PRO A 43 -71.32 -19.28 -20.38
CA PRO A 43 -72.42 -19.01 -21.29
C PRO A 43 -73.01 -20.30 -21.87
N ILE A 44 -74.33 -20.40 -21.86
CA ILE A 44 -75.13 -21.45 -22.49
C ILE A 44 -76.12 -20.84 -23.48
N GLY A 45 -76.20 -21.43 -24.68
CA GLY A 45 -77.04 -20.94 -25.76
C GLY A 45 -76.21 -20.57 -26.99
N GLY A 46 -76.42 -21.31 -28.07
CA GLY A 46 -75.63 -21.21 -29.30
C GLY A 46 -76.37 -21.88 -30.44
N GLY A 47 -77.32 -21.15 -31.01
CA GLY A 47 -78.08 -21.50 -32.21
C GLY A 47 -78.81 -20.25 -32.71
N THR A 48 -79.36 -20.30 -33.92
CA THR A 48 -80.02 -19.17 -34.63
C THR A 48 -81.25 -18.56 -33.93
N GLY A 49 -81.56 -18.96 -32.68
CA GLY A 49 -82.70 -18.50 -31.89
C GLY A 49 -82.45 -17.33 -30.93
N GLY A 50 -81.21 -16.84 -30.76
CA GLY A 50 -80.96 -15.55 -30.10
C GLY A 50 -81.09 -15.48 -28.57
N TRP A 51 -81.15 -16.61 -27.84
CA TRP A 51 -81.15 -16.62 -26.37
C TRP A 51 -79.75 -16.92 -25.83
N GLN A 52 -79.28 -16.10 -24.89
CA GLN A 52 -78.00 -16.28 -24.20
C GLN A 52 -78.28 -16.31 -22.70
N GLY A 53 -77.98 -17.45 -22.06
CA GLY A 53 -78.09 -17.65 -20.62
C GLY A 53 -76.74 -18.02 -20.01
N CYS A 54 -76.65 -18.03 -18.68
CA CYS A 54 -75.45 -18.40 -17.94
C CYS A 54 -75.74 -19.62 -17.06
N ALA A 55 -74.88 -20.64 -17.12
CA ALA A 55 -74.96 -21.82 -16.26
C ALA A 55 -73.85 -21.79 -15.21
N PRO A 56 -74.12 -22.17 -13.95
CA PRO A 56 -73.09 -22.20 -12.91
C PRO A 56 -72.01 -23.22 -13.27
N ASN A 57 -70.76 -22.84 -13.02
CA ASN A 57 -69.61 -23.72 -13.19
C ASN A 57 -69.65 -24.78 -12.08
N PRO A 58 -69.66 -26.08 -12.40
CA PRO A 58 -69.75 -27.13 -11.39
C PRO A 58 -68.60 -26.99 -10.37
N GLY A 59 -68.92 -26.69 -9.11
CA GLY A 59 -67.95 -26.58 -8.01
C GLY A 59 -67.57 -25.15 -7.58
N TYR A 60 -68.18 -24.10 -8.13
CA TYR A 60 -67.86 -22.71 -7.74
C TYR A 60 -68.46 -22.27 -6.39
N ASP A 61 -69.50 -22.97 -5.90
CA ASP A 61 -70.19 -22.67 -4.62
C ASP A 61 -69.78 -23.59 -3.45
N ASP A 62 -68.87 -24.55 -3.67
CA ASP A 62 -68.24 -25.24 -2.56
C ASP A 62 -67.14 -24.34 -2.02
N GLY A 63 -67.41 -23.68 -0.89
CA GLY A 63 -66.52 -22.77 -0.17
C GLY A 63 -65.21 -23.40 0.31
N GLY A 64 -64.40 -23.91 -0.61
CA GLY A 64 -62.97 -24.06 -0.45
C GLY A 64 -62.37 -22.68 -0.55
N GLY A 65 -62.24 -21.99 0.58
CA GLY A 65 -61.26 -20.92 0.68
C GLY A 65 -59.95 -21.51 0.16
N GLU A 66 -59.46 -21.02 -0.98
CA GLU A 66 -58.10 -21.32 -1.42
C GLU A 66 -57.21 -20.97 -0.23
N GLU A 67 -56.60 -21.99 0.40
CA GLU A 67 -55.53 -21.75 1.35
C GLU A 67 -54.49 -20.93 0.61
N GLU A 68 -54.45 -19.63 0.92
CA GLU A 68 -53.41 -18.73 0.43
C GLU A 68 -52.07 -19.45 0.64
N PRO A 69 -51.26 -19.65 -0.41
CA PRO A 69 -50.05 -20.46 -0.30
C PRO A 69 -49.23 -19.95 0.87
N GLN A 70 -49.09 -20.74 1.95
CA GLN A 70 -48.32 -20.33 3.11
C GLN A 70 -46.93 -19.96 2.62
N GLN A 71 -46.58 -18.67 2.69
CA GLN A 71 -45.25 -18.23 2.33
C GLN A 71 -44.25 -19.06 3.15
N PRO A 72 -43.24 -19.66 2.51
CA PRO A 72 -42.28 -20.50 3.22
C PRO A 72 -41.67 -19.68 4.35
N THR A 73 -41.75 -20.22 5.57
CA THR A 73 -41.16 -19.58 6.75
C THR A 73 -39.68 -19.33 6.47
N ARG A 74 -39.20 -18.12 6.76
CA ARG A 74 -37.78 -17.77 6.58
C ARG A 74 -37.06 -17.94 7.91
N SER A 75 -35.91 -18.61 7.88
CA SER A 75 -35.02 -18.79 9.02
C SER A 75 -33.74 -18.00 8.82
N ALA A 76 -33.16 -17.51 9.93
CA ALA A 76 -31.83 -16.94 9.96
C ALA A 76 -30.81 -18.04 10.26
N TYR A 77 -29.74 -18.07 9.49
CA TYR A 77 -28.67 -19.05 9.60
C TYR A 77 -27.35 -18.34 9.85
N ASP A 78 -26.51 -18.94 10.69
CA ASP A 78 -25.22 -18.38 11.04
C ASP A 78 -24.29 -18.29 9.84
N ASN A 79 -23.67 -17.14 9.69
CA ASN A 79 -22.64 -16.87 8.70
C ASN A 79 -21.31 -16.60 9.41
N TYR A 80 -20.40 -17.56 9.34
CA TYR A 80 -19.15 -17.55 10.07
C TYR A 80 -18.03 -16.84 9.30
N TYR A 81 -17.17 -16.20 10.08
CA TYR A 81 -15.93 -15.56 9.64
C TYR A 81 -14.79 -15.86 10.60
N ALA A 82 -13.57 -15.77 10.08
CA ALA A 82 -12.36 -15.94 10.86
C ALA A 82 -11.22 -15.10 10.27
N ALA A 83 -10.26 -14.73 11.09
CA ALA A 83 -9.00 -14.14 10.69
C ALA A 83 -7.83 -14.92 11.26
N ALA A 84 -6.78 -15.05 10.47
CA ALA A 84 -5.50 -15.60 10.90
C ALA A 84 -4.35 -14.70 10.43
N TRP A 85 -3.28 -14.66 11.20
CA TRP A 85 -2.03 -14.02 10.79
C TRP A 85 -0.82 -14.76 11.36
N HIS A 86 0.34 -14.44 10.82
CA HIS A 86 1.63 -14.89 11.31
C HIS A 86 2.29 -13.78 12.13
N ARG A 87 3.12 -14.11 13.13
CA ARG A 87 3.84 -13.11 13.94
C ARG A 87 4.74 -12.20 13.09
N ASP A 88 5.29 -12.76 12.01
CA ASP A 88 6.18 -12.07 11.07
C ASP A 88 5.40 -11.53 9.85
N SER A 89 4.07 -11.39 9.97
CA SER A 89 3.21 -10.77 8.96
C SER A 89 2.82 -9.35 9.40
N SER A 90 2.68 -8.45 8.43
CA SER A 90 2.08 -7.13 8.62
C SER A 90 0.60 -7.09 8.19
N TRP A 91 0.06 -8.25 7.79
CA TRP A 91 -1.31 -8.41 7.31
C TRP A 91 -2.04 -9.61 7.94
N ALA A 92 -3.37 -9.62 7.80
CA ALA A 92 -4.25 -10.69 8.25
C ALA A 92 -5.07 -11.29 7.11
N TRP A 93 -5.19 -12.63 7.08
CA TRP A 93 -6.06 -13.34 6.16
C TRP A 93 -7.43 -13.51 6.82
N LEU A 94 -8.41 -12.84 6.25
CA LEU A 94 -9.78 -12.82 6.72
C LEU A 94 -10.65 -13.65 5.79
N VAL A 95 -11.55 -14.45 6.33
CA VAL A 95 -12.50 -15.23 5.56
C VAL A 95 -13.92 -15.02 6.06
N THR A 96 -14.89 -15.04 5.17
CA THR A 96 -16.33 -14.92 5.49
C THR A 96 -17.15 -15.90 4.63
N GLY A 97 -18.44 -16.08 4.92
CA GLY A 97 -19.33 -16.85 4.04
C GLY A 97 -19.40 -18.35 4.34
N TYR A 98 -18.97 -18.78 5.52
CA TYR A 98 -18.94 -20.19 5.92
C TYR A 98 -20.15 -20.55 6.80
N SER A 99 -20.68 -21.76 6.63
CA SER A 99 -21.78 -22.27 7.46
C SER A 99 -21.32 -22.80 8.82
N ASN A 100 -19.99 -22.89 9.03
CA ASN A 100 -19.40 -23.52 10.20
C ASN A 100 -18.11 -22.81 10.64
N ARG A 101 -18.00 -22.51 11.94
CA ARG A 101 -16.82 -21.87 12.54
C ARG A 101 -15.51 -22.60 12.27
N THR A 102 -15.46 -23.91 12.48
CA THR A 102 -14.24 -24.72 12.28
C THR A 102 -13.76 -24.66 10.83
N ARG A 103 -14.69 -24.59 9.86
CA ARG A 103 -14.34 -24.42 8.45
C ARG A 103 -13.77 -23.03 8.18
N ALA A 104 -14.38 -21.98 8.74
CA ALA A 104 -13.86 -20.62 8.63
C ALA A 104 -12.44 -20.52 9.22
N ASP A 105 -12.22 -21.01 10.44
CA ASP A 105 -10.92 -20.99 11.10
C ASP A 105 -9.85 -21.73 10.28
N ARG A 106 -10.19 -22.93 9.78
CA ARG A 106 -9.28 -23.72 8.93
C ARG A 106 -8.97 -23.01 7.61
N ALA A 107 -9.95 -22.36 6.99
CA ALA A 107 -9.76 -21.63 5.75
C ALA A 107 -8.86 -20.40 5.94
N ALA A 108 -9.05 -19.64 7.01
CA ALA A 108 -8.18 -18.50 7.35
C ALA A 108 -6.74 -18.96 7.61
N LEU A 109 -6.56 -20.02 8.40
CA LEU A 109 -5.24 -20.62 8.65
C LEU A 109 -4.60 -21.17 7.38
N ALA A 110 -5.36 -21.84 6.52
CA ALA A 110 -4.85 -22.38 5.26
C ALA A 110 -4.39 -21.26 4.32
N ALA A 111 -5.18 -20.18 4.19
CA ALA A 111 -4.82 -19.03 3.38
C ALA A 111 -3.56 -18.33 3.91
N CYS A 112 -3.46 -18.16 5.23
CA CYS A 112 -2.27 -17.58 5.86
C CYS A 112 -1.03 -18.46 5.69
N ASN A 113 -1.12 -19.76 5.99
CA ASN A 113 0.01 -20.68 5.87
C ASN A 113 0.43 -20.89 4.41
N ALA A 114 -0.48 -20.76 3.44
CA ALA A 114 -0.11 -20.80 2.03
C ALA A 114 0.82 -19.63 1.65
N ALA A 115 0.67 -18.46 2.29
CA ALA A 115 1.49 -17.28 2.02
C ALA A 115 2.76 -17.23 2.90
N MET A 116 2.66 -17.65 4.16
CA MET A 116 3.74 -17.57 5.15
C MET A 116 4.53 -18.89 5.29
N GLY A 117 4.13 -19.94 4.58
CA GLY A 117 4.68 -21.30 4.67
C GLY A 117 4.17 -22.09 5.87
N SER A 118 4.20 -21.53 7.09
CA SER A 118 3.66 -22.14 8.31
C SER A 118 3.56 -21.12 9.46
N GLY A 119 3.14 -21.55 10.65
CA GLY A 119 3.21 -20.75 11.88
C GLY A 119 2.07 -19.75 12.11
N CYS A 120 1.08 -19.71 11.21
CA CYS A 120 -0.07 -18.84 11.39
C CYS A 120 -0.96 -19.29 12.54
N THR A 121 -1.57 -18.32 13.22
CA THR A 121 -2.53 -18.54 14.31
C THR A 121 -3.85 -17.84 14.01
N THR A 122 -4.96 -18.46 14.41
CA THR A 122 -6.27 -17.80 14.38
C THR A 122 -6.27 -16.67 15.39
N ALA A 123 -6.59 -15.47 14.94
CA ALA A 123 -6.56 -14.27 15.75
C ALA A 123 -7.95 -13.87 16.26
N ALA A 124 -8.97 -14.00 15.42
CA ALA A 124 -10.35 -13.68 15.75
C ALA A 124 -11.31 -14.47 14.87
N GLY A 125 -12.53 -14.67 15.32
CA GLY A 125 -13.59 -15.32 14.54
C GLY A 125 -14.91 -15.26 15.26
N GLY A 126 -15.99 -15.32 14.49
CA GLY A 126 -17.35 -15.14 14.99
C GLY A 126 -18.39 -15.50 13.93
N ALA A 127 -19.64 -15.15 14.21
CA ALA A 127 -20.75 -15.28 13.28
C ALA A 127 -21.58 -14.00 13.27
N ASN A 128 -22.31 -13.76 12.17
CA ASN A 128 -23.38 -12.77 12.09
C ASN A 128 -22.95 -11.34 12.49
N GLY A 129 -21.82 -10.88 11.97
CA GLY A 129 -21.25 -9.60 12.40
C GLY A 129 -20.18 -9.06 11.47
N ALA A 130 -19.34 -8.19 12.03
CA ALA A 130 -18.21 -7.56 11.38
C ALA A 130 -16.91 -7.86 12.14
N LEU A 131 -15.81 -7.94 11.40
CA LEU A 131 -14.46 -7.98 11.95
C LEU A 131 -13.65 -6.81 11.37
N VAL A 132 -12.99 -6.06 12.24
CA VAL A 132 -12.06 -4.98 11.90
C VAL A 132 -10.67 -5.38 12.37
N ILE A 133 -9.69 -5.24 11.48
CA ILE A 133 -8.27 -5.45 11.75
C ILE A 133 -7.57 -4.09 11.65
N SER A 134 -6.79 -3.77 12.67
CA SER A 134 -6.00 -2.54 12.71
C SER A 134 -4.54 -2.80 13.04
N ARG A 135 -3.67 -1.87 12.64
CA ARG A 135 -2.24 -1.88 12.92
C ARG A 135 -1.88 -0.73 13.88
N GLY A 136 -1.14 -1.03 14.95
CA GLY A 136 -0.61 -0.06 15.91
C GLY A 136 0.66 0.67 15.46
N VAL A 137 1.18 1.57 16.29
CA VAL A 137 2.35 2.43 15.94
C VAL A 137 3.69 1.71 15.83
N GLU A 138 3.79 0.49 16.33
CA GLU A 138 4.97 -0.38 16.23
C GLU A 138 4.82 -1.46 15.13
N GLY A 139 3.63 -1.57 14.54
CA GLY A 139 3.31 -2.54 13.50
C GLY A 139 2.49 -3.75 13.97
N ASP A 140 2.11 -3.81 15.25
CA ASP A 140 1.32 -4.90 15.79
C ASP A 140 -0.12 -4.89 15.29
N LEU A 141 -0.69 -6.09 15.15
CA LEU A 141 -2.03 -6.29 14.61
C LEU A 141 -3.04 -6.54 15.74
N TYR A 142 -4.16 -5.85 15.65
CA TYR A 142 -5.30 -5.98 16.54
C TYR A 142 -6.54 -6.39 15.76
N ALA A 143 -7.41 -7.19 16.38
CA ALA A 143 -8.68 -7.63 15.79
C ALA A 143 -9.84 -7.39 16.75
N VAL A 144 -10.91 -6.76 16.26
CA VAL A 144 -12.14 -6.54 17.03
C VAL A 144 -13.35 -6.95 16.21
N SER A 145 -14.24 -7.71 16.85
CA SER A 145 -15.44 -8.29 16.27
C SER A 145 -16.67 -7.74 16.98
N GLU A 146 -17.66 -7.31 16.21
CA GLU A 146 -18.92 -6.75 16.72
C GLU A 146 -20.07 -7.06 15.76
N VAL A 147 -21.31 -6.72 16.16
CA VAL A 147 -22.51 -7.01 15.34
C VAL A 147 -22.56 -6.27 14.00
N ASP A 148 -21.86 -5.14 13.87
CA ASP A 148 -21.76 -4.36 12.64
C ASP A 148 -20.43 -3.61 12.57
N LYS A 149 -20.06 -3.11 11.38
CA LYS A 149 -18.78 -2.43 11.16
C LYS A 149 -18.61 -1.20 12.06
N GLY A 150 -19.65 -0.39 12.20
CA GLY A 150 -19.58 0.86 12.96
C GLY A 150 -19.36 0.63 14.46
N LYS A 151 -19.89 -0.47 15.02
CA LYS A 151 -19.57 -0.89 16.38
C LYS A 151 -18.16 -1.46 16.48
N ALA A 152 -17.73 -2.27 15.52
CA ALA A 152 -16.37 -2.82 15.48
C ALA A 152 -15.31 -1.70 15.44
N GLU A 153 -15.51 -0.68 14.59
CA GLU A 153 -14.64 0.50 14.50
C GLU A 153 -14.58 1.28 15.82
N LYS A 154 -15.73 1.51 16.47
CA LYS A 154 -15.77 2.20 17.78
C LYS A 154 -15.09 1.40 18.88
N ALA A 155 -15.28 0.09 18.88
CA ALA A 155 -14.66 -0.81 19.83
C ALA A 155 -13.14 -0.89 19.59
N MET A 156 -12.69 -0.95 18.34
CA MET A 156 -11.27 -0.86 17.97
C MET A 156 -10.65 0.46 18.40
N ALA A 157 -11.30 1.58 18.10
CA ALA A 157 -10.82 2.90 18.53
C ALA A 157 -10.74 3.02 20.06
N LYS A 158 -11.65 2.38 20.81
CA LYS A 158 -11.58 2.29 22.26
C LYS A 158 -10.40 1.45 22.71
N TYR A 159 -10.24 0.25 22.13
CA TYR A 159 -9.14 -0.66 22.43
C TYR A 159 -7.79 0.04 22.27
N CYS A 160 -7.55 0.68 21.13
CA CYS A 160 -6.29 1.38 20.88
C CYS A 160 -6.02 2.50 21.90
N ARG A 161 -7.05 3.28 22.28
CA ARG A 161 -6.89 4.29 23.34
C ARG A 161 -6.55 3.68 24.70
N ASP A 162 -7.17 2.55 25.05
CA ASP A 162 -6.94 1.88 26.34
C ASP A 162 -5.52 1.28 26.40
N GLU A 163 -5.02 0.76 25.28
CA GLU A 163 -3.63 0.30 25.12
C GLU A 163 -2.62 1.46 24.95
N ASN A 164 -3.08 2.71 24.99
CA ASN A 164 -2.26 3.91 24.73
C ASN A 164 -1.53 3.83 23.37
N ASP A 165 -2.19 3.23 22.39
CA ASP A 165 -1.73 3.05 21.01
C ASP A 165 -2.60 3.87 20.03
N GLU A 166 -2.03 4.19 18.88
CA GLU A 166 -2.76 4.75 17.75
C GLU A 166 -2.83 3.69 16.66
N CYS A 167 -4.04 3.28 16.30
CA CYS A 167 -4.22 2.26 15.29
C CYS A 167 -4.85 2.79 14.01
N GLU A 168 -4.48 2.16 12.90
CA GLU A 168 -5.09 2.36 11.59
C GLU A 168 -5.81 1.09 11.14
N GLU A 169 -7.06 1.22 10.71
CA GLU A 169 -7.79 0.13 10.06
C GLU A 169 -7.09 -0.26 8.75
N ILE A 170 -6.62 -1.50 8.67
CA ILE A 170 -5.96 -2.04 7.47
C ILE A 170 -6.89 -2.96 6.68
N GLN A 171 -7.87 -3.60 7.34
CA GLN A 171 -8.82 -4.49 6.70
C GLN A 171 -10.08 -4.68 7.54
N TRP A 172 -11.20 -4.97 6.88
CA TRP A 172 -12.43 -5.38 7.55
C TRP A 172 -13.26 -6.29 6.63
N ALA A 173 -14.19 -7.05 7.21
CA ALA A 173 -15.29 -7.66 6.47
C ALA A 173 -16.51 -7.86 7.35
N THR A 174 -17.63 -8.15 6.70
CA THR A 174 -18.90 -8.52 7.33
C THR A 174 -19.33 -9.90 6.88
N ALA A 175 -19.99 -10.61 7.78
CA ALA A 175 -20.69 -11.86 7.51
C ALA A 175 -22.08 -11.75 8.18
N PRO A 176 -23.04 -11.04 7.55
CA PRO A 176 -24.39 -10.95 8.09
C PRO A 176 -25.06 -12.32 8.07
N ALA A 177 -26.01 -12.54 8.99
CA ALA A 177 -26.82 -13.75 9.01
C ALA A 177 -27.50 -14.00 7.65
N LEU A 178 -27.52 -15.24 7.21
CA LEU A 178 -28.13 -15.62 5.94
C LEU A 178 -29.63 -15.88 6.16
N ILE A 179 -30.48 -15.24 5.36
CA ILE A 179 -31.93 -15.42 5.44
C ILE A 179 -32.36 -16.31 4.27
N ALA A 180 -32.87 -17.51 4.57
CA ALA A 180 -33.35 -18.46 3.57
C ALA A 180 -34.63 -19.18 4.05
N PRO A 181 -35.40 -19.81 3.15
CA PRO A 181 -36.49 -20.69 3.53
C PRO A 181 -36.04 -21.75 4.56
N SER A 182 -36.88 -22.01 5.55
CA SER A 182 -36.64 -23.02 6.57
C SER A 182 -36.47 -24.40 5.94
N GLY A 183 -35.44 -25.14 6.35
CA GLY A 183 -35.17 -26.50 5.88
C GLY A 183 -34.41 -26.60 4.54
N GLN A 184 -34.02 -25.48 3.93
CA GLN A 184 -33.10 -25.51 2.78
C GLN A 184 -31.63 -25.60 3.22
N ASN A 185 -30.84 -26.36 2.45
CA ASN A 185 -29.39 -26.29 2.53
C ASN A 185 -28.92 -24.95 1.98
N ILE A 186 -28.29 -24.14 2.81
CA ILE A 186 -27.69 -22.88 2.37
C ILE A 186 -26.35 -23.16 1.70
N SER A 187 -26.22 -22.73 0.44
CA SER A 187 -24.94 -22.74 -0.25
C SER A 187 -23.98 -21.76 0.42
N GLU A 188 -22.80 -22.26 0.81
CA GLU A 188 -21.71 -21.39 1.24
C GLU A 188 -21.29 -20.47 0.08
N SER A 189 -20.86 -19.26 0.41
CA SER A 189 -20.29 -18.31 -0.55
C SER A 189 -19.00 -17.73 0.05
N PRO A 190 -17.97 -18.58 0.21
CA PRO A 190 -16.78 -18.21 0.93
C PRO A 190 -16.04 -17.09 0.23
N ARG A 191 -15.60 -16.09 0.99
CA ARG A 191 -14.70 -15.03 0.53
C ARG A 191 -13.44 -15.06 1.37
N ILE A 192 -12.32 -14.79 0.72
CA ILE A 192 -11.00 -14.70 1.36
C ILE A 192 -10.42 -13.35 1.00
N TYR A 193 -9.99 -12.61 2.02
CA TYR A 193 -9.34 -11.31 1.93
C TYR A 193 -7.93 -11.46 2.48
N GLY A 194 -6.94 -11.14 1.64
CA GLY A 194 -5.53 -11.19 1.97
C GLY A 194 -4.78 -10.05 1.31
N PRO A 195 -3.48 -9.92 1.58
CA PRO A 195 -2.68 -8.84 1.04
C PRO A 195 -2.45 -9.04 -0.47
N VAL A 196 -2.34 -7.93 -1.19
CA VAL A 196 -1.98 -7.92 -2.62
C VAL A 196 -0.46 -8.02 -2.81
N ASN A 197 0.30 -7.53 -1.82
CA ASN A 197 1.75 -7.48 -1.83
C ASN A 197 2.36 -8.51 -0.87
N ASP A 198 3.69 -8.57 -0.82
CA ASP A 198 4.43 -9.39 0.14
C ASP A 198 3.91 -9.16 1.57
N PRO A 199 3.36 -10.19 2.23
CA PRO A 199 2.83 -10.07 3.59
C PRO A 199 3.91 -9.99 4.66
N HIS A 200 5.16 -10.31 4.32
CA HIS A 200 6.24 -10.39 5.30
C HIS A 200 6.52 -9.03 5.89
N ARG A 201 6.52 -9.01 7.23
CA ARG A 201 6.80 -7.83 8.03
C ARG A 201 8.19 -7.29 7.70
N ARG A 202 8.28 -5.98 7.45
CA ARG A 202 9.53 -5.27 7.15
C ARG A 202 9.89 -4.35 8.29
N TYR A 203 11.13 -4.45 8.72
CA TYR A 203 11.64 -3.75 9.89
C TYR A 203 12.54 -2.60 9.47
N GLY A 204 12.43 -1.52 10.23
CA GLY A 204 13.34 -0.39 10.15
C GLY A 204 13.73 0.11 11.52
N ALA A 205 14.81 0.86 11.55
CA ALA A 205 15.34 1.45 12.77
C ALA A 205 16.00 2.78 12.47
N LEU A 206 16.06 3.62 13.50
CA LEU A 206 16.72 4.90 13.51
C LEU A 206 17.74 4.92 14.63
N ALA A 207 18.96 5.36 14.33
CA ALA A 207 20.01 5.59 15.32
C ALA A 207 20.48 7.04 15.33
N TRP A 208 20.89 7.46 16.53
CA TRP A 208 21.66 8.68 16.76
C TRP A 208 23.05 8.33 17.29
N PRO A 209 24.05 9.18 17.04
CA PRO A 209 25.28 9.20 17.81
C PRO A 209 24.94 9.45 19.28
N ASP A 210 25.58 8.72 20.17
CA ASP A 210 25.43 8.99 21.60
C ASP A 210 25.92 10.42 21.87
N ALA A 211 25.17 11.17 22.67
CA ALA A 211 25.58 12.51 23.05
C ALA A 211 26.93 12.41 23.79
N GLY A 212 28.00 12.95 23.19
CA GLY A 212 29.28 13.10 23.88
C GLY A 212 29.15 14.02 25.09
N ALA A 213 30.18 14.07 25.94
CA ALA A 213 30.21 14.86 27.18
C ALA A 213 29.86 16.36 27.00
N GLU A 214 29.93 16.89 25.77
CA GLU A 214 29.64 18.29 25.44
C GLU A 214 28.15 18.62 25.19
N GLY A 215 27.23 17.64 25.28
CA GLY A 215 25.79 17.89 25.43
C GLY A 215 25.06 18.55 24.23
N THR A 216 25.72 18.77 23.10
CA THR A 216 25.04 19.29 21.89
C THR A 216 24.32 18.13 21.21
N PRO A 217 22.97 18.18 21.07
CA PRO A 217 22.24 17.08 20.45
C PRO A 217 22.64 16.93 18.99
N PRO A 218 22.96 15.70 18.53
CA PRO A 218 23.29 15.43 17.14
C PRO A 218 22.14 15.86 16.23
N ARG A 219 22.49 16.60 15.18
CA ARG A 219 21.54 17.09 14.16
C ARG A 219 21.21 16.00 13.14
N GLU A 220 22.08 15.00 13.04
CA GLU A 220 22.04 13.96 12.03
C GLU A 220 21.45 12.68 12.61
N VAL A 221 20.69 11.95 11.79
CA VAL A 221 20.18 10.62 12.11
C VAL A 221 20.47 9.64 11.00
N TRP A 222 20.61 8.37 11.37
CA TRP A 222 20.74 7.28 10.44
C TRP A 222 19.48 6.44 10.50
N ILE A 223 18.97 6.06 9.33
CA ILE A 223 17.73 5.33 9.19
C ILE A 223 17.94 4.18 8.24
N VAL A 224 17.49 2.99 8.62
CA VAL A 224 17.39 1.82 7.75
C VAL A 224 15.94 1.35 7.69
N GLY A 225 15.54 0.80 6.54
CA GLY A 225 14.22 0.21 6.32
C GLY A 225 14.31 -1.06 5.47
N GLY A 226 13.22 -1.81 5.39
CA GLY A 226 13.06 -2.99 4.54
C GLY A 226 13.77 -4.25 5.04
N ARG A 227 14.27 -4.27 6.28
CA ARG A 227 14.98 -5.43 6.81
C ARG A 227 14.01 -6.56 7.16
N PRO A 228 14.42 -7.83 7.01
CA PRO A 228 13.54 -8.97 7.29
C PRO A 228 13.41 -9.27 8.79
N LEU A 229 14.30 -8.74 9.63
CA LEU A 229 14.36 -9.01 11.06
C LEU A 229 14.59 -7.70 11.85
N PRO A 230 14.00 -7.57 13.05
CA PRO A 230 14.16 -6.38 13.89
C PRO A 230 15.63 -6.19 14.32
N ASP A 231 16.29 -7.27 14.77
CA ASP A 231 17.70 -7.23 15.18
C ASP A 231 18.62 -6.84 14.03
N LYS A 232 18.28 -7.23 12.80
CA LYS A 232 19.04 -6.84 11.61
C LYS A 232 18.89 -5.35 11.33
N ALA A 233 17.69 -4.77 11.48
CA ALA A 233 17.48 -3.33 11.36
C ALA A 233 18.27 -2.56 12.43
N ALA A 234 18.17 -2.98 13.69
CA ALA A 234 18.90 -2.38 14.80
C ALA A 234 20.43 -2.43 14.59
N PHE A 235 20.96 -3.59 14.22
CA PHE A 235 22.37 -3.79 13.94
C PHE A 235 22.84 -2.92 12.77
N ASP A 236 22.12 -2.94 11.64
CA ASP A 236 22.52 -2.23 10.43
C ASP A 236 22.53 -0.71 10.62
N VAL A 237 21.55 -0.16 11.35
CA VAL A 237 21.50 1.30 11.57
C VAL A 237 22.61 1.77 12.49
N VAL A 238 22.96 0.97 13.52
CA VAL A 238 24.08 1.28 14.42
C VAL A 238 25.40 1.16 13.67
N ALA A 239 25.61 0.09 12.90
CA ALA A 239 26.81 -0.10 12.10
C ALA A 239 27.01 1.03 11.09
N LEU A 240 25.93 1.45 10.40
CA LEU A 240 25.96 2.57 9.47
C LEU A 240 26.33 3.88 10.18
N CYS A 241 25.67 4.17 11.30
CA CYS A 241 25.93 5.38 12.08
C CYS A 241 27.38 5.43 12.60
N GLN A 242 27.89 4.33 13.15
CA GLN A 242 29.24 4.25 13.68
C GLN A 242 30.29 4.39 12.58
N ALA A 243 30.08 3.73 11.44
CA ALA A 243 31.00 3.82 10.30
C ALA A 243 31.06 5.22 9.69
N ASP A 244 29.92 5.92 9.62
CA ASP A 244 29.83 7.24 8.98
C ASP A 244 30.22 8.39 9.93
N SER A 245 29.83 8.31 11.21
CA SER A 245 30.10 9.36 12.19
C SER A 245 31.40 9.20 12.97
N GLY A 246 31.96 7.99 13.03
CA GLY A 246 33.10 7.64 13.88
C GLY A 246 32.79 7.67 15.38
N LYS A 247 31.51 7.74 15.78
CA LYS A 247 31.05 7.80 17.17
C LYS A 247 30.30 6.54 17.55
N THR A 248 30.18 6.27 18.86
CA THR A 248 29.20 5.30 19.36
C THR A 248 27.80 5.79 19.03
N CYS A 249 26.92 4.88 18.63
CA CYS A 249 25.55 5.17 18.26
C CYS A 249 24.60 4.16 18.90
N SER A 250 23.39 4.62 19.21
CA SER A 250 22.32 3.82 19.79
C SER A 250 21.04 3.92 18.98
N VAL A 251 20.31 2.80 18.90
CA VAL A 251 18.95 2.79 18.34
C VAL A 251 18.04 3.63 19.23
N THR A 252 17.31 4.55 18.63
CA THR A 252 16.39 5.45 19.35
C THR A 252 14.94 5.21 18.98
N LEU A 253 14.70 4.69 17.78
CA LEU A 253 13.38 4.27 17.34
C LEU A 253 13.51 3.02 16.46
N ALA A 254 12.61 2.08 16.61
CA ALA A 254 12.46 0.93 15.73
C ALA A 254 10.99 0.65 15.53
N GLY A 255 10.66 -0.02 14.44
CA GLY A 255 9.28 -0.42 14.16
C GLY A 255 9.19 -1.32 12.94
N SER A 256 7.99 -1.84 12.70
CA SER A 256 7.70 -2.71 11.58
C SER A 256 6.53 -2.20 10.75
N ASP A 257 6.72 -2.10 9.43
CA ASP A 257 5.71 -1.63 8.47
C ASP A 257 5.01 -0.33 8.90
N VAL A 258 5.82 0.61 9.40
CA VAL A 258 5.41 1.92 9.90
C VAL A 258 6.21 3.01 9.21
N TYR A 259 5.77 4.24 9.38
CA TYR A 259 6.47 5.43 8.95
C TYR A 259 7.22 6.07 10.11
N ILE A 260 8.39 6.63 9.86
CA ILE A 260 9.09 7.54 10.79
C ILE A 260 8.99 8.96 10.25
N ALA A 261 8.55 9.89 11.11
CA ALA A 261 8.67 11.31 10.85
C ALA A 261 9.69 11.95 11.80
N LEU A 262 10.40 12.93 11.26
CA LEU A 262 11.42 13.73 11.92
C LEU A 262 10.97 15.18 11.98
N THR A 263 11.36 15.88 13.04
CA THR A 263 11.09 17.31 13.20
C THR A 263 12.33 18.07 13.65
N MET A 264 12.37 19.35 13.30
CA MET A 264 13.35 20.32 13.79
C MET A 264 12.69 21.23 14.82
N GLY A 265 13.37 21.48 15.94
CA GLY A 265 12.93 22.33 17.03
C GLY A 265 14.04 23.26 17.50
N GLY A 266 13.81 24.57 17.48
CA GLY A 266 14.84 25.54 17.93
C GLY A 266 16.17 25.43 17.15
N GLY A 267 16.11 24.99 15.91
CA GLY A 267 17.27 24.79 15.05
C GLY A 267 17.96 23.44 15.22
N VAL A 268 17.63 22.58 16.18
CA VAL A 268 18.18 21.20 16.33
C VAL A 268 17.12 20.14 16.01
N MET A 269 17.48 18.86 16.02
CA MET A 269 16.49 17.77 15.93
C MET A 269 15.51 17.86 17.10
N GLY A 270 14.24 18.15 16.79
CA GLY A 270 13.16 18.40 17.74
C GLY A 270 12.42 17.15 18.20
N GLY A 271 12.49 16.06 17.43
CA GLY A 271 11.89 14.77 17.77
C GLY A 271 11.75 13.84 16.57
N ALA A 272 11.60 12.55 16.86
CA ALA A 272 11.21 11.52 15.92
C ALA A 272 10.02 10.72 16.48
N ALA A 273 9.16 10.24 15.60
CA ALA A 273 8.06 9.35 15.97
C ALA A 273 7.74 8.38 14.85
N SER A 274 7.32 7.17 15.23
CA SER A 274 6.70 6.22 14.32
C SER A 274 5.17 6.26 14.41
N ALA A 275 4.51 5.91 13.32
CA ALA A 275 3.10 5.54 13.30
C ALA A 275 2.78 4.67 12.07
N SER A 276 1.62 4.02 12.08
CA SER A 276 1.14 3.18 10.97
C SER A 276 0.88 3.98 9.68
N SER A 277 0.58 5.29 9.79
CA SER A 277 0.35 6.18 8.66
C SER A 277 1.29 7.39 8.65
N ALA A 278 1.48 7.94 7.45
CA ALA A 278 2.32 9.11 7.23
C ALA A 278 1.91 10.31 8.09
N THR A 279 0.61 10.63 8.03
CA THR A 279 0.01 11.79 8.71
C THR A 279 0.08 11.63 10.23
N ALA A 280 -0.16 10.43 10.76
CA ALA A 280 -0.05 10.18 12.19
C ALA A 280 1.40 10.33 12.68
N ALA A 281 2.38 9.80 11.93
CA ALA A 281 3.79 9.92 12.29
C ALA A 281 4.22 11.39 12.34
N GLN A 282 3.87 12.19 11.31
CA GLN A 282 4.16 13.63 11.26
C GLN A 282 3.54 14.37 12.44
N LYS A 283 2.24 14.15 12.70
CA LYS A 283 1.54 14.79 13.82
C LYS A 283 2.22 14.45 15.15
N ARG A 284 2.52 13.17 15.39
CA ARG A 284 3.16 12.70 16.62
C ARG A 284 4.56 13.29 16.81
N ALA A 285 5.36 13.35 15.75
CA ALA A 285 6.68 13.96 15.79
C ALA A 285 6.59 15.47 16.11
N LEU A 286 5.64 16.18 15.51
CA LEU A 286 5.39 17.61 15.80
C LEU A 286 4.92 17.83 17.24
N ASP A 287 4.02 16.99 17.73
CA ASP A 287 3.53 17.07 19.11
C ASP A 287 4.65 16.77 20.12
N PHE A 288 5.54 15.81 19.84
CA PHE A 288 6.75 15.62 20.65
C PHE A 288 7.68 16.82 20.62
N CYS A 289 7.93 17.40 19.44
CA CYS A 289 8.76 18.58 19.32
C CYS A 289 8.21 19.77 20.10
N ARG A 290 6.89 20.02 20.01
CA ARG A 290 6.21 21.13 20.68
C ARG A 290 6.24 21.05 22.20
N LYS A 291 6.44 19.85 22.77
CA LYS A 291 6.68 19.68 24.22
C LYS A 291 8.00 20.31 24.68
N ARG A 292 8.98 20.46 23.79
CA ARG A 292 10.35 20.90 24.11
C ARG A 292 10.74 22.23 23.45
N HIS A 293 10.13 22.58 22.32
CA HIS A 293 10.53 23.73 21.51
C HIS A 293 9.34 24.62 21.15
N LYS A 294 9.57 25.95 21.18
CA LYS A 294 8.56 26.96 20.81
C LYS A 294 8.26 27.02 19.31
N ARG A 295 9.23 26.61 18.48
CA ARG A 295 9.12 26.56 17.02
C ARG A 295 9.52 25.18 16.56
N CYS A 296 8.62 24.52 15.86
CA CYS A 296 8.80 23.19 15.30
C CYS A 296 8.44 23.21 13.82
N SER A 297 9.20 22.48 13.03
CA SER A 297 8.90 22.20 11.63
C SER A 297 9.15 20.74 11.33
N GLU A 298 8.47 20.22 10.31
CA GLU A 298 8.80 18.91 9.75
C GLU A 298 10.20 18.94 9.15
N ALA A 299 10.91 17.83 9.26
CA ALA A 299 12.29 17.70 8.83
C ALA A 299 12.42 16.62 7.75
N GLY A 300 11.89 15.43 8.03
CA GLY A 300 12.05 14.26 7.18
C GLY A 300 10.95 13.25 7.42
N PHE A 301 10.74 12.39 6.43
CA PHE A 301 9.70 11.38 6.43
C PHE A 301 10.20 10.12 5.73
N PHE A 302 10.00 8.96 6.35
CA PHE A 302 10.58 7.70 5.92
C PHE A 302 9.58 6.56 6.07
N ASP A 303 9.42 5.79 5.00
CA ASP A 303 8.70 4.53 5.00
C ASP A 303 9.66 3.39 5.39
N LEU A 304 9.40 2.69 6.50
CA LEU A 304 10.27 1.59 6.95
C LEU A 304 10.06 0.29 6.19
N VAL A 305 9.04 0.18 5.34
CA VAL A 305 8.86 -0.95 4.42
C VAL A 305 9.89 -0.89 3.30
N THR A 306 10.26 0.32 2.87
CA THR A 306 11.18 0.54 1.77
C THR A 306 12.60 0.13 2.16
N GLU A 307 13.26 -0.68 1.32
CA GLU A 307 14.67 -1.00 1.50
C GLU A 307 15.53 0.26 1.34
N GLN A 308 16.07 0.73 2.46
CA GLN A 308 16.90 1.92 2.49
C GLN A 308 17.93 1.87 3.62
N ALA A 309 18.97 2.67 3.46
CA ALA A 309 20.00 2.96 4.44
C ALA A 309 20.49 4.38 4.15
N VAL A 310 20.09 5.34 4.99
CA VAL A 310 20.29 6.77 4.73
C VAL A 310 20.77 7.49 5.98
N ARG A 311 21.65 8.46 5.77
CA ARG A 311 21.91 9.55 6.72
C ARG A 311 20.96 10.69 6.38
N TYR A 312 20.20 11.14 7.35
CA TYR A 312 19.45 12.38 7.27
C TYR A 312 20.21 13.47 8.02
N ASP A 313 20.61 14.50 7.28
CA ASP A 313 21.18 15.74 7.81
C ASP A 313 20.24 16.89 7.40
N PRO A 314 19.59 17.59 8.36
CA PRO A 314 18.66 18.68 8.08
C PRO A 314 19.35 19.89 7.43
N ASP A 315 20.65 20.09 7.65
CA ASP A 315 21.41 21.18 7.01
C ASP A 315 21.83 20.81 5.58
N ALA A 316 21.78 19.52 5.26
CA ALA A 316 21.98 19.01 3.92
C ALA A 316 20.67 18.75 3.16
N PHE A 317 19.54 18.61 3.85
CA PHE A 317 18.21 18.67 3.25
C PHE A 317 17.92 20.09 2.75
N GLY A 318 18.30 20.35 1.50
CA GLY A 318 18.29 21.67 0.86
C GLY A 318 19.64 22.10 0.32
N LYS A 319 20.74 21.43 0.70
CA LYS A 319 22.06 21.58 0.06
C LYS A 319 22.31 20.36 -0.82
N PRO A 320 22.53 20.54 -2.12
CA PRO A 320 22.75 19.41 -3.01
C PRO A 320 24.00 18.61 -2.58
N TRP A 321 23.83 17.30 -2.37
CA TRP A 321 24.96 16.37 -2.27
C TRP A 321 25.34 15.91 -3.65
N PHE A 322 26.59 16.09 -4.01
CA PHE A 322 27.05 15.84 -5.36
C PHE A 322 27.83 14.54 -5.46
N THR A 323 27.66 13.90 -6.60
CA THR A 323 28.54 12.85 -7.08
C THR A 323 29.08 13.23 -8.44
N ALA A 324 30.29 12.80 -8.72
CA ALA A 324 30.91 12.93 -10.03
C ALA A 324 31.63 11.64 -10.41
N GLN A 325 31.59 11.35 -11.70
CA GLN A 325 32.26 10.23 -12.34
C GLN A 325 33.35 10.77 -13.26
N SER A 326 34.46 10.05 -13.37
CA SER A 326 35.55 10.36 -14.31
C SER A 326 36.15 9.11 -14.91
N TRP A 327 36.75 9.24 -16.09
CA TRP A 327 37.51 8.19 -16.76
C TRP A 327 38.77 8.77 -17.43
N THR A 328 39.64 7.90 -17.93
CA THR A 328 40.81 8.29 -18.73
C THR A 328 40.42 8.68 -20.15
N LYS A 329 40.92 9.79 -20.69
CA LYS A 329 40.66 10.21 -22.08
C LYS A 329 41.32 9.29 -23.11
N SER A 330 42.47 8.70 -22.78
CA SER A 330 43.26 7.93 -23.74
C SER A 330 42.63 6.58 -24.09
N GLY A 331 41.71 6.09 -23.24
CA GLY A 331 41.16 4.73 -23.34
C GLY A 331 42.25 3.65 -23.38
N LYS A 332 43.43 3.90 -22.81
CA LYS A 332 44.54 2.93 -22.83
C LYS A 332 44.32 1.84 -21.79
N ALA A 333 44.76 0.63 -22.13
CA ALA A 333 44.86 -0.43 -21.13
C ALA A 333 45.84 -0.02 -20.01
N PRO A 334 45.58 -0.41 -18.74
CA PRO A 334 44.47 -1.24 -18.28
C PRO A 334 43.17 -0.48 -17.98
N TRP A 335 43.14 0.85 -18.17
CA TRP A 335 42.11 1.77 -17.66
C TRP A 335 40.90 2.01 -18.56
N ARG A 336 40.91 1.46 -19.78
CA ARG A 336 39.86 1.68 -20.80
C ARG A 336 38.44 1.49 -20.25
N ASN A 337 38.28 0.59 -19.27
CA ASN A 337 37.01 0.23 -18.68
C ASN A 337 37.01 0.50 -17.17
N SER A 338 37.57 1.63 -16.74
CA SER A 338 37.54 2.01 -15.33
C SER A 338 36.85 3.36 -15.15
N VAL A 339 35.93 3.43 -14.19
CA VAL A 339 35.24 4.67 -13.79
C VAL A 339 35.59 4.97 -12.34
N TRP A 340 36.11 6.18 -12.10
CA TRP A 340 36.35 6.70 -10.75
C TRP A 340 35.17 7.55 -10.32
N SER A 341 34.58 7.17 -9.20
CA SER A 341 33.40 7.83 -8.65
C SER A 341 33.70 8.42 -7.29
N VAL A 342 33.20 9.64 -7.07
CA VAL A 342 33.16 10.29 -5.76
C VAL A 342 31.73 10.70 -5.46
N SER A 343 31.25 10.45 -4.24
CA SER A 343 29.93 10.85 -3.75
C SER A 343 30.03 11.47 -2.35
N GLY A 344 28.96 12.09 -1.88
CA GLY A 344 28.91 12.80 -0.59
C GLY A 344 29.67 14.14 -0.61
N ALA A 345 29.89 14.75 -1.77
CA ALA A 345 30.54 16.05 -1.86
C ALA A 345 29.53 17.18 -1.59
N LYS A 346 29.98 18.23 -0.90
CA LYS A 346 29.18 19.40 -0.51
C LYS A 346 28.77 20.32 -1.68
N ASP A 347 29.52 20.26 -2.78
CA ASP A 347 29.30 21.05 -3.99
C ASP A 347 29.81 20.30 -5.24
N PHE A 348 29.30 20.69 -6.41
CA PHE A 348 29.65 20.07 -7.70
C PHE A 348 31.15 20.15 -7.98
N ASP A 349 31.78 21.29 -7.73
CA ASP A 349 33.20 21.51 -8.02
C ASP A 349 34.09 20.60 -7.18
N SER A 350 33.75 20.42 -5.90
CA SER A 350 34.42 19.49 -4.99
C SER A 350 34.28 18.05 -5.47
N ALA A 351 33.07 17.62 -5.88
CA ALA A 351 32.84 16.27 -6.41
C ALA A 351 33.69 16.02 -7.66
N LYS A 352 33.61 16.95 -8.62
CA LYS A 352 34.34 16.87 -9.89
C LYS A 352 35.84 16.87 -9.67
N LYS A 353 36.36 17.77 -8.83
CA LYS A 353 37.79 17.86 -8.52
C LYS A 353 38.27 16.58 -7.86
N ALA A 354 37.51 16.02 -6.92
CA ALA A 354 37.87 14.78 -6.24
C ALA A 354 37.87 13.57 -7.19
N ALA A 355 36.86 13.42 -8.04
CA ALA A 355 36.80 12.34 -9.03
C ALA A 355 37.99 12.41 -9.99
N LEU A 356 38.29 13.59 -10.54
CA LEU A 356 39.45 13.80 -11.40
C LEU A 356 40.78 13.53 -10.70
N ALA A 357 40.90 13.94 -9.43
CA ALA A 357 42.09 13.67 -8.64
C ALA A 357 42.28 12.16 -8.42
N ALA A 358 41.21 11.42 -8.09
CA ALA A 358 41.24 9.97 -7.92
C ALA A 358 41.69 9.27 -9.21
N CYS A 359 41.09 9.64 -10.35
CA CYS A 359 41.48 9.09 -11.65
C CYS A 359 42.96 9.36 -11.98
N ARG A 360 43.42 10.61 -11.83
CA ARG A 360 44.82 10.98 -12.16
C ARG A 360 45.83 10.31 -11.24
N ALA A 361 45.51 10.19 -9.96
CA ALA A 361 46.38 9.56 -8.97
C ALA A 361 46.67 8.10 -9.31
N GLU A 362 45.67 7.38 -9.83
CA GLU A 362 45.79 5.96 -10.14
C GLU A 362 46.23 5.70 -11.58
N ALA A 363 45.56 6.32 -12.56
CA ALA A 363 45.81 6.04 -13.98
C ALA A 363 47.10 6.68 -14.51
N LYS A 364 47.58 7.74 -13.84
CA LYS A 364 48.71 8.57 -14.30
C LYS A 364 48.52 9.08 -15.74
N ASP A 365 47.29 9.43 -16.09
CA ASP A 365 46.86 9.84 -17.44
C ASP A 365 45.95 11.07 -17.37
N GLU A 366 45.65 11.65 -18.54
CA GLU A 366 44.60 12.65 -18.67
C GLU A 366 43.24 12.04 -18.35
N CYS A 367 42.58 12.64 -17.37
CA CYS A 367 41.22 12.28 -16.97
C CYS A 367 40.25 13.42 -17.25
N GLU A 368 39.01 13.06 -17.55
CA GLU A 368 37.88 13.97 -17.70
C GLU A 368 36.70 13.54 -16.83
N ALA A 369 35.86 14.50 -16.48
CA ALA A 369 34.64 14.25 -15.72
C ALA A 369 33.50 14.03 -16.71
N VAL A 370 32.74 12.97 -16.51
CA VAL A 370 31.90 12.36 -17.57
C VAL A 370 30.44 12.41 -17.22
N SER A 371 30.16 12.42 -15.91
CA SER A 371 28.84 12.60 -15.38
C SER A 371 28.95 13.21 -14.00
N TRP A 372 27.87 13.86 -13.61
CA TRP A 372 27.67 14.36 -12.27
C TRP A 372 26.18 14.43 -12.01
N SER A 373 25.83 14.38 -10.74
CA SER A 373 24.44 14.58 -10.32
C SER A 373 24.39 15.04 -8.87
N SER A 374 23.24 15.57 -8.48
CA SER A 374 22.96 15.99 -7.12
C SER A 374 21.73 15.27 -6.57
N ASN A 375 21.81 14.88 -5.29
CA ASN A 375 20.75 14.19 -4.56
C ASN A 375 20.14 13.01 -5.35
N SER A 376 20.99 12.20 -5.97
CA SER A 376 20.63 11.18 -6.96
C SER A 376 21.13 9.80 -6.57
N LYS A 377 20.54 8.77 -7.17
CA LYS A 377 21.19 7.47 -7.32
C LYS A 377 21.82 7.39 -8.71
N VAL A 378 23.03 6.88 -8.80
CA VAL A 378 23.79 6.71 -10.04
C VAL A 378 24.04 5.23 -10.26
N ALA A 379 23.75 4.73 -11.45
CA ALA A 379 24.16 3.42 -11.92
C ALA A 379 25.37 3.57 -12.85
N LEU A 380 26.40 2.79 -12.58
CA LEU A 380 27.42 2.46 -13.56
C LEU A 380 26.97 1.18 -14.25
N SER A 381 26.81 1.22 -15.57
CA SER A 381 26.47 0.06 -16.38
C SER A 381 27.49 -0.16 -17.48
N VAL A 382 27.48 -1.37 -18.05
CA VAL A 382 28.32 -1.75 -19.17
C VAL A 382 27.44 -2.30 -20.29
N ASP A 383 27.70 -1.89 -21.53
CA ASP A 383 27.05 -2.46 -22.71
C ASP A 383 27.69 -3.78 -23.16
N ALA A 384 27.08 -4.44 -24.15
CA ALA A 384 27.60 -5.69 -24.72
C ALA A 384 29.01 -5.57 -25.33
N GLY A 385 29.45 -4.36 -25.68
CA GLY A 385 30.79 -4.06 -26.19
C GLY A 385 31.83 -3.73 -25.11
N GLY A 386 31.44 -3.73 -23.83
CA GLY A 386 32.31 -3.34 -22.71
C GLY A 386 32.39 -1.82 -22.51
N GLY A 387 31.55 -1.04 -23.19
CA GLY A 387 31.48 0.42 -23.06
C GLY A 387 30.79 0.82 -21.74
N PRO A 388 31.41 1.72 -20.94
CA PRO A 388 30.81 2.16 -19.69
C PRO A 388 29.75 3.24 -19.89
N HIS A 389 28.65 3.14 -19.14
CA HIS A 389 27.54 4.09 -19.13
C HIS A 389 27.27 4.56 -17.71
N VAL A 390 26.87 5.83 -17.58
CA VAL A 390 26.53 6.44 -16.29
C VAL A 390 25.13 7.04 -16.38
N THR A 391 24.15 6.36 -15.78
CA THR A 391 22.77 6.82 -15.70
C THR A 391 22.46 7.25 -14.28
N TRP A 392 21.76 8.36 -14.08
CA TRP A 392 21.35 8.80 -12.75
C TRP A 392 19.88 9.14 -12.69
N THR A 393 19.29 9.03 -11.51
CA THR A 393 17.90 9.41 -11.27
C THR A 393 17.78 10.29 -10.02
N ALA A 394 16.92 11.30 -10.11
CA ALA A 394 16.39 11.97 -8.93
C ALA A 394 15.38 11.03 -8.26
N TRP A 395 15.37 11.04 -6.92
CA TRP A 395 14.47 10.25 -6.07
C TRP A 395 12.97 10.35 -6.46
N PRO A 396 12.15 9.31 -6.16
CA PRO A 396 12.46 7.90 -5.95
C PRO A 396 12.19 7.13 -7.25
N ASN A 397 13.03 7.31 -8.26
CA ASN A 397 12.84 6.58 -9.51
C ASN A 397 13.64 5.27 -9.49
N ASP A 398 12.99 4.20 -9.94
CA ASP A 398 13.54 2.89 -10.25
C ASP A 398 14.77 3.06 -11.17
N LEU A 399 15.97 2.88 -10.59
CA LEU A 399 17.25 3.14 -11.24
C LEU A 399 17.48 2.13 -12.38
N GLU A 400 17.03 0.89 -12.17
CA GLU A 400 17.06 -0.19 -13.14
C GLU A 400 16.21 0.13 -14.36
N LYS A 401 15.00 0.65 -14.14
CA LYS A 401 14.13 1.12 -15.21
C LYS A 401 14.73 2.31 -15.97
N ALA A 402 15.43 3.21 -15.26
CA ALA A 402 16.12 4.32 -15.90
C ALA A 402 17.28 3.85 -16.79
N VAL A 403 18.11 2.93 -16.30
CA VAL A 403 19.20 2.31 -17.09
C VAL A 403 18.62 1.57 -18.30
N ALA A 404 17.58 0.76 -18.11
CA ALA A 404 16.93 0.03 -19.19
C ALA A 404 16.39 0.99 -20.27
N LYS A 405 15.75 2.10 -19.87
CA LYS A 405 15.24 3.12 -20.79
C LYS A 405 16.36 3.84 -21.54
N ASP A 406 17.42 4.24 -20.84
CA ASP A 406 18.56 4.97 -21.40
C ASP A 406 19.33 4.12 -22.42
N CYS A 407 19.56 2.85 -22.09
CA CYS A 407 20.23 1.91 -23.00
C CYS A 407 19.34 1.51 -24.18
N ALA A 408 18.04 1.28 -23.96
CA ALA A 408 17.11 1.02 -25.06
C ALA A 408 17.02 2.20 -26.05
N ALA A 409 17.08 3.44 -25.56
CA ALA A 409 17.10 4.63 -26.43
C ALA A 409 18.32 4.68 -27.35
N GLN A 410 19.41 4.00 -26.96
CA GLN A 410 20.64 3.87 -27.74
C GLN A 410 20.74 2.54 -28.51
N SER A 411 19.69 1.72 -28.48
CA SER A 411 19.71 0.35 -29.03
C SER A 411 20.81 -0.54 -28.42
N LEU A 412 21.09 -0.34 -27.12
CA LEU A 412 22.07 -1.10 -26.34
C LEU A 412 21.37 -1.96 -25.29
N GLU A 413 21.97 -3.12 -25.00
CA GLU A 413 21.68 -3.87 -23.77
C GLU A 413 22.76 -3.56 -22.74
N CYS A 414 22.35 -3.13 -21.56
CA CYS A 414 23.25 -2.74 -20.49
C CYS A 414 23.06 -3.59 -19.25
N ARG A 415 24.17 -3.91 -18.59
CA ARG A 415 24.20 -4.54 -17.26
C ARG A 415 24.73 -3.55 -16.24
N ILE A 416 24.00 -3.33 -15.15
CA ILE A 416 24.47 -2.52 -14.02
C ILE A 416 25.61 -3.26 -13.31
N VAL A 417 26.75 -2.58 -13.12
CA VAL A 417 27.92 -3.11 -12.39
C VAL A 417 28.13 -2.45 -11.03
N ALA A 418 27.65 -1.22 -10.84
CA ALA A 418 27.71 -0.53 -9.55
C ALA A 418 26.54 0.45 -9.39
N LYS A 419 26.17 0.70 -8.13
CA LYS A 419 25.19 1.72 -7.74
C LYS A 419 25.84 2.64 -6.72
N ILE A 420 25.72 3.94 -6.93
CA ILE A 420 26.30 4.99 -6.09
C ILE A 420 25.17 5.89 -5.62
N ASP A 421 25.14 6.19 -4.33
CA ASP A 421 24.21 7.17 -3.77
C ASP A 421 24.97 8.48 -3.56
N SER A 422 24.54 9.57 -4.19
CA SER A 422 25.25 10.85 -4.12
C SER A 422 25.33 11.40 -2.69
N ARG A 423 24.47 10.91 -1.78
CA ARG A 423 24.34 11.35 -0.39
C ARG A 423 25.21 10.53 0.58
N LEU A 424 25.74 9.39 0.13
CA LEU A 424 26.64 8.57 0.93
C LEU A 424 28.09 8.88 0.51
N PRO A 425 28.95 9.39 1.40
CA PRO A 425 30.35 9.63 1.09
C PRO A 425 31.03 8.35 0.60
N SER A 426 31.61 8.39 -0.59
CA SER A 426 32.38 7.27 -1.14
C SER A 426 33.40 7.78 -2.16
N THR A 427 34.49 7.05 -2.30
CA THR A 427 35.49 7.25 -3.36
C THR A 427 36.00 5.89 -3.78
N GLY A 428 35.89 5.58 -5.07
CA GLY A 428 36.33 4.27 -5.55
C GLY A 428 36.43 4.17 -7.06
N ARG A 429 37.21 3.19 -7.51
CA ARG A 429 37.30 2.75 -8.90
C ARG A 429 36.35 1.57 -9.12
N THR A 430 35.59 1.61 -10.20
CA THR A 430 34.80 0.47 -10.68
C THR A 430 35.35 0.03 -12.02
N ASP A 431 35.75 -1.24 -12.11
CA ASP A 431 36.11 -1.85 -13.39
C ASP A 431 34.85 -2.39 -14.06
N VAL A 432 34.53 -1.83 -15.22
CA VAL A 432 33.35 -2.09 -16.05
C VAL A 432 33.72 -3.16 -17.08
N LYS A 433 33.95 -4.39 -16.59
CA LYS A 433 34.24 -5.57 -17.42
C LYS A 433 33.05 -6.53 -17.49
#